data_AF-A0A7W5ATS5-F1
#
_entry.id   AF-A0A7W5ATS5-F1
#
_cell.length_a   1.000
_cell.length_b   1.000
_cell.length_c   1.000
_cell.angle_alpha   90.00
_cell.angle_beta   90.00
_cell.angle_gamma   90.00
#
_symmetry.space_group_name_H-M   'P 1'
#
loop_
_entity.id
_entity.type
_entity.pdbx_description
1 polymer ?
#
loop_
_entity_poly.entity_id
_entity_poly.type
_entity_poly.pdbx_seq_one_letter_code
_entity_poly.pdbx_strand_id
1 'polypeptide(L)'
;MNGYVFDLLAMTKSSVVRTARFRKPKEDMQLFTKFKKGMAAAVIGLALLSHAGAASAATLYKATDNDTFWSMSKRFNVNIDGLMKANPTVNPLNIYAGLTIVIPDGGATAPAAPQAKETSVKSAKMSMMAVETAAAAAPSSDTLTVSGQPIAYSDSFQVKASAYTAAASENGGYGAVDYFGNALKVGTIAVDPERIPLGTKVYVTGYDYNGLPQGGMYAIASDTGGAIKGNRIDIFVPSSQQEARTFGYQYVTVYVLK
;
A
#
# COMPACT_ATOMS: atom_id res chain seq x y z
N MET A 1 -43.56 10.98 48.34
CA MET A 1 -42.93 11.95 49.27
C MET A 1 -41.43 11.88 49.08
N ASN A 2 -40.83 12.96 48.62
CA ASN A 2 -39.46 13.40 48.97
C ASN A 2 -39.20 14.72 48.24
N GLY A 3 -39.48 15.81 48.92
CA GLY A 3 -38.82 17.10 48.69
C GLY A 3 -37.95 17.39 49.91
N TYR A 4 -36.90 18.19 49.73
CA TYR A 4 -36.51 19.32 50.59
C TYR A 4 -35.35 20.06 49.91
N VAL A 5 -35.34 21.37 50.14
CA VAL A 5 -34.60 22.42 49.45
C VAL A 5 -33.65 23.10 50.45
N PHE A 6 -32.68 23.87 49.92
CA PHE A 6 -31.84 24.92 50.53
C PHE A 6 -30.66 24.45 51.40
N ASP A 7 -29.53 25.16 51.55
CA ASP A 7 -28.73 26.15 50.81
C ASP A 7 -27.53 26.48 51.73
N LEU A 8 -26.42 26.94 51.14
CA LEU A 8 -25.33 27.78 51.68
C LEU A 8 -24.67 27.50 53.06
N LEU A 9 -23.33 27.29 53.09
CA LEU A 9 -22.35 28.22 53.72
C LEU A 9 -20.87 27.83 53.45
N ALA A 10 -20.01 28.85 53.49
CA ALA A 10 -18.64 29.00 52.98
C ALA A 10 -17.48 28.28 53.73
N MET A 11 -16.30 28.15 53.07
CA MET A 11 -15.03 28.82 53.46
C MET A 11 -13.79 28.42 52.63
N THR A 12 -13.30 29.40 51.86
CA THR A 12 -11.91 29.91 51.68
C THR A 12 -10.66 28.98 51.63
N LYS A 13 -9.87 29.13 50.55
CA LYS A 13 -8.47 29.67 50.48
C LYS A 13 -7.94 29.56 49.04
N SER A 14 -7.72 30.68 48.34
CA SER A 14 -6.50 31.50 48.27
C SER A 14 -5.40 30.92 47.37
N SER A 15 -5.21 31.51 46.18
CA SER A 15 -3.92 31.58 45.48
C SER A 15 -3.89 32.74 44.50
N VAL A 16 -2.73 33.38 44.48
CA VAL A 16 -2.47 34.78 44.13
C VAL A 16 -2.23 34.95 42.62
N VAL A 17 -2.85 35.97 42.05
CA VAL A 17 -2.60 36.48 40.69
C VAL A 17 -1.56 37.60 40.76
N ARG A 18 -0.51 37.54 39.94
CA ARG A 18 0.20 38.75 39.48
C ARG A 18 0.58 38.64 38.00
N THR A 19 -0.08 39.48 37.22
CA THR A 19 0.21 39.87 35.84
C THR A 19 1.46 40.76 35.78
N ALA A 20 2.33 40.56 34.78
CA ALA A 20 3.34 41.54 34.39
C ALA A 20 3.25 41.82 32.88
N ARG A 21 3.08 43.10 32.53
CA ARG A 21 2.99 43.62 31.16
C ARG A 21 4.36 43.98 30.61
N PHE A 22 4.52 43.68 29.33
CA PHE A 22 5.31 44.29 28.25
C PHE A 22 5.96 45.68 28.51
N ARG A 23 7.26 45.79 28.22
CA ARG A 23 7.96 47.01 27.75
C ARG A 23 9.17 46.63 26.89
N LYS A 24 9.26 47.16 25.66
CA LYS A 24 10.49 47.16 24.82
C LYS A 24 11.44 48.27 25.27
N PRO A 25 12.77 48.08 25.23
CA PRO A 25 13.72 49.18 25.17
C PRO A 25 14.19 49.49 23.74
N LYS A 26 14.33 50.79 23.48
CA LYS A 26 14.83 51.43 22.26
C LYS A 26 16.36 51.33 22.19
N GLU A 27 16.86 51.25 20.96
CA GLU A 27 18.27 51.37 20.60
C GLU A 27 18.72 52.83 20.74
N ASP A 28 19.83 53.06 21.44
CA ASP A 28 20.61 54.29 21.36
C ASP A 28 22.08 53.91 21.13
N MET A 29 22.53 54.23 19.92
CA MET A 29 23.90 54.11 19.40
C MET A 29 24.58 55.46 19.57
N GLN A 30 25.78 55.52 20.19
CA GLN A 30 26.90 56.45 19.91
C GLN A 30 28.17 55.92 20.63
N LEU A 31 29.13 55.37 19.87
CA LEU A 31 30.38 56.03 19.45
C LEU A 31 31.25 56.56 20.61
N PHE A 32 32.40 55.94 20.87
CA PHE A 32 33.69 56.64 20.83
C PHE A 32 34.89 55.66 20.75
N THR A 33 35.78 56.04 19.86
CA THR A 33 36.96 55.36 19.30
C THR A 33 38.17 55.40 20.22
N LYS A 34 39.03 54.35 20.14
CA LYS A 34 40.50 54.40 19.88
C LYS A 34 41.16 53.05 20.22
N PHE A 35 41.81 52.40 19.26
CA PHE A 35 43.27 52.12 19.24
C PHE A 35 43.71 51.24 18.04
N LYS A 36 44.45 51.90 17.13
CA LYS A 36 45.60 51.51 16.28
C LYS A 36 45.80 50.05 15.78
N LYS A 37 45.68 49.93 14.44
CA LYS A 37 46.54 49.26 13.43
C LYS A 37 47.13 47.86 13.71
N GLY A 38 46.65 46.88 12.93
CA GLY A 38 47.35 45.65 12.55
C GLY A 38 46.68 45.00 11.34
N MET A 39 47.43 44.78 10.26
CA MET A 39 47.00 44.21 8.97
C MET A 39 46.40 42.80 9.08
N ALA A 40 45.30 42.54 8.36
CA ALA A 40 45.18 41.46 7.35
C ALA A 40 43.76 41.40 6.79
N ALA A 41 43.65 41.36 5.47
CA ALA A 41 42.42 41.22 4.71
C ALA A 41 41.85 39.79 4.80
N ALA A 42 40.52 39.64 4.83
CA ALA A 42 39.79 38.73 3.94
C ALA A 42 38.27 38.82 4.20
N VAL A 43 37.55 38.74 3.11
CA VAL A 43 36.12 38.98 2.91
C VAL A 43 35.27 37.84 3.49
N ILE A 44 34.08 38.23 3.91
CA ILE A 44 32.88 37.46 4.24
C ILE A 44 32.75 36.16 3.42
N GLY A 45 32.52 35.06 4.11
CA GLY A 45 32.08 33.81 3.51
C GLY A 45 31.66 32.83 4.59
N LEU A 46 30.46 33.04 5.16
CA LEU A 46 29.76 31.99 5.89
C LEU A 46 29.57 30.83 4.92
N ALA A 47 30.43 29.81 5.01
CA ALA A 47 30.31 28.58 4.26
C ALA A 47 29.06 27.85 4.78
N LEU A 48 27.90 28.20 4.21
CA LEU A 48 26.77 27.30 4.13
C LEU A 48 27.25 26.13 3.27
N LEU A 49 27.73 25.09 3.94
CA LEU A 49 27.94 23.80 3.30
C LEU A 49 26.56 23.26 2.94
N SER A 50 26.07 23.65 1.77
CA SER A 50 24.92 23.06 1.11
C SER A 50 25.26 21.60 0.84
N HIS A 51 24.94 20.74 1.80
CA HIS A 51 24.73 19.34 1.51
C HIS A 51 23.54 19.28 0.56
N ALA A 52 23.83 19.19 -0.74
CA ALA A 52 22.89 18.67 -1.70
C ALA A 52 22.56 17.24 -1.25
N GLY A 53 21.48 17.09 -0.48
CA GLY A 53 20.92 15.77 -0.21
C GLY A 53 20.63 15.13 -1.55
N ALA A 54 21.26 13.99 -1.82
CA ALA A 54 20.83 13.15 -2.93
C ALA A 54 19.33 12.93 -2.75
N ALA A 55 18.53 13.34 -3.74
CA ALA A 55 17.15 12.93 -3.80
C ALA A 55 17.15 11.41 -3.91
N SER A 56 16.88 10.75 -2.79
CA SER A 56 16.86 9.30 -2.69
C SER A 56 15.67 8.80 -3.52
N ALA A 57 15.97 8.08 -4.59
CA ALA A 57 14.96 7.59 -5.51
C ALA A 57 14.40 6.27 -4.99
N ALA A 58 13.12 6.26 -4.65
CA ALA A 58 12.43 5.05 -4.24
C ALA A 58 12.62 3.93 -5.29
N THR A 59 13.01 2.75 -4.83
CA THR A 59 13.26 1.61 -5.71
C THR A 59 11.95 0.91 -6.04
N LEU A 60 11.71 0.62 -7.33
CA LEU A 60 10.57 -0.18 -7.75
C LEU A 60 10.92 -1.67 -7.72
N TYR A 61 10.12 -2.45 -6.98
CA TYR A 61 10.24 -3.90 -6.89
C TYR A 61 9.03 -4.59 -7.52
N LYS A 62 9.26 -5.66 -8.29
CA LYS A 62 8.18 -6.52 -8.79
C LYS A 62 7.95 -7.67 -7.81
N ALA A 63 6.78 -7.67 -7.17
CA ALA A 63 6.40 -8.70 -6.22
C ALA A 63 6.24 -10.08 -6.88
N THR A 64 6.29 -11.10 -6.05
CA THR A 64 6.01 -12.51 -6.36
C THR A 64 4.79 -12.99 -5.58
N ASP A 65 4.23 -14.15 -5.92
CA ASP A 65 3.06 -14.73 -5.23
C ASP A 65 3.32 -15.13 -3.75
N ASN A 66 4.59 -15.08 -3.33
CA ASN A 66 5.04 -15.37 -1.97
C ASN A 66 5.45 -14.11 -1.18
N ASP A 67 5.40 -12.93 -1.81
CA ASP A 67 5.77 -11.69 -1.13
C ASP A 67 4.64 -11.19 -0.24
N THR A 68 5.04 -10.63 0.91
CA THR A 68 4.18 -9.89 1.82
C THR A 68 4.89 -8.58 2.16
N PHE A 69 4.17 -7.58 2.65
CA PHE A 69 4.85 -6.39 3.18
C PHE A 69 5.85 -6.75 4.29
N TRP A 70 5.56 -7.78 5.10
CA TRP A 70 6.48 -8.25 6.13
C TRP A 70 7.77 -8.84 5.52
N SER A 71 7.67 -9.80 4.60
CA SER A 71 8.86 -10.42 3.99
C SER A 71 9.71 -9.40 3.22
N MET A 72 9.05 -8.47 2.50
CA MET A 72 9.74 -7.36 1.82
C MET A 72 10.41 -6.42 2.80
N SER A 73 9.76 -6.06 3.91
CA SER A 73 10.35 -5.20 4.95
C SER A 73 11.64 -5.79 5.51
N LYS A 74 11.68 -7.12 5.72
CA LYS A 74 12.87 -7.84 6.18
C LYS A 74 13.94 -7.92 5.10
N ARG A 75 13.55 -8.23 3.86
CA ARG A 75 14.46 -8.36 2.72
C ARG A 75 15.18 -7.06 2.38
N PHE A 76 14.44 -5.94 2.38
CA PHE A 76 14.96 -4.63 2.01
C PHE A 76 15.38 -3.79 3.22
N ASN A 77 15.28 -4.33 4.43
CA ASN A 77 15.59 -3.63 5.68
C ASN A 77 14.86 -2.28 5.81
N VAL A 78 13.56 -2.27 5.53
CA VAL A 78 12.69 -1.09 5.63
C VAL A 78 11.66 -1.28 6.73
N ASN A 79 11.16 -0.18 7.30
CA ASN A 79 10.06 -0.24 8.25
C ASN A 79 8.74 -0.60 7.52
N ILE A 80 7.96 -1.53 8.08
CA ILE A 80 6.72 -2.02 7.47
C ILE A 80 5.68 -0.92 7.27
N ASP A 81 5.53 0.00 8.24
CA ASP A 81 4.58 1.12 8.15
C ASP A 81 5.02 2.11 7.07
N GLY A 82 6.33 2.36 6.96
CA GLY A 82 6.92 3.16 5.89
C GLY A 82 6.66 2.55 4.51
N LEU A 83 6.80 1.23 4.40
CA LEU A 83 6.54 0.50 3.16
C LEU A 83 5.05 0.54 2.78
N MET A 84 4.12 0.35 3.72
CA MET A 84 2.68 0.47 3.46
C MET A 84 2.29 1.90 3.10
N LYS A 85 2.84 2.91 3.79
CA LYS A 85 2.59 4.33 3.49
C LYS A 85 3.06 4.74 2.10
N ALA A 86 4.16 4.14 1.61
CA ALA A 86 4.64 4.36 0.24
C ALA A 86 3.74 3.70 -0.82
N ASN A 87 2.87 2.77 -0.43
CA ASN A 87 2.00 1.99 -1.32
C ASN A 87 0.52 2.04 -0.89
N PRO A 88 -0.10 3.23 -0.80
CA PRO A 88 -1.43 3.39 -0.21
C PRO A 88 -2.56 2.73 -1.03
N THR A 89 -2.32 2.43 -2.31
CA THR A 89 -3.27 1.79 -3.22
C THR A 89 -3.14 0.26 -3.25
N VAL A 90 -2.19 -0.30 -2.50
CA VAL A 90 -1.91 -1.74 -2.47
C VAL A 90 -2.55 -2.34 -1.23
N ASN A 91 -3.37 -3.36 -1.42
CA ASN A 91 -3.93 -4.11 -0.30
C ASN A 91 -2.88 -5.09 0.27
N PRO A 92 -2.52 -5.01 1.56
CA PRO A 92 -1.54 -5.90 2.19
C PRO A 92 -1.87 -7.39 2.13
N LEU A 93 -3.16 -7.73 2.05
CA LEU A 93 -3.63 -9.13 2.04
C LEU A 93 -3.71 -9.72 0.64
N ASN A 94 -3.45 -8.92 -0.40
CA ASN A 94 -3.56 -9.36 -1.79
C ASN A 94 -2.37 -8.86 -2.63
N ILE A 95 -1.18 -9.32 -2.27
CA ILE A 95 0.07 -9.12 -3.02
C ILE A 95 0.26 -10.31 -3.97
N TYR A 96 0.54 -10.02 -5.24
CA TYR A 96 0.62 -11.03 -6.29
C TYR A 96 1.78 -10.77 -7.25
N ALA A 97 2.18 -11.81 -7.99
CA ALA A 97 3.28 -11.72 -8.93
C ALA A 97 3.08 -10.62 -9.97
N GLY A 98 4.11 -9.79 -10.17
CA GLY A 98 4.12 -8.69 -11.13
C GLY A 98 3.59 -7.37 -10.58
N LEU A 99 2.98 -7.34 -9.38
CA LEU A 99 2.61 -6.10 -8.72
C LEU A 99 3.85 -5.26 -8.41
N THR A 100 3.85 -4.01 -8.87
CA THR A 100 4.95 -3.08 -8.60
C THR A 100 4.77 -2.46 -7.21
N ILE A 101 5.76 -2.64 -6.35
CA ILE A 101 5.84 -2.09 -5.00
C ILE A 101 6.94 -1.03 -4.95
N VAL A 102 6.61 0.14 -4.42
CA VAL A 102 7.56 1.19 -4.11
C VAL A 102 8.26 0.84 -2.80
N ILE A 103 9.55 0.55 -2.85
CA ILE A 103 10.39 0.35 -1.66
C ILE A 103 10.96 1.71 -1.25
N PRO A 104 10.56 2.27 -0.10
CA PRO A 104 11.10 3.54 0.37
C PRO A 104 12.54 3.35 0.85
N ASP A 105 13.36 4.38 0.68
CA ASP A 105 14.70 4.39 1.24
C ASP A 105 14.60 4.62 2.76
N GLY A 106 14.74 3.55 3.55
CA GLY A 106 14.61 3.57 5.01
C GLY A 106 15.98 3.46 5.69
N GLY A 107 16.42 4.54 6.34
CA GLY A 107 17.72 4.63 7.01
C GLY A 107 17.99 3.55 8.07
N ALA A 108 18.89 2.63 7.73
CA ALA A 108 19.92 2.04 8.59
C ALA A 108 20.99 1.44 7.66
N THR A 109 22.26 1.78 7.90
CA THR A 109 23.46 1.40 7.15
C THR A 109 23.37 0.01 6.52
N ALA A 110 23.36 -0.03 5.18
CA ALA A 110 23.53 -1.27 4.42
C ALA A 110 24.94 -1.84 4.66
N PRO A 111 25.11 -3.15 4.96
CA PRO A 111 26.34 -3.85 4.66
C PRO A 111 26.48 -3.91 3.14
N ALA A 112 27.58 -3.37 2.62
CA ALA A 112 27.90 -3.39 1.20
C ALA A 112 27.96 -4.83 0.67
N ALA A 113 27.06 -5.19 -0.25
CA ALA A 113 27.25 -6.29 -1.17
C ALA A 113 28.06 -5.80 -2.40
N PRO A 114 28.85 -6.67 -3.06
CA PRO A 114 29.89 -6.25 -3.98
C PRO A 114 29.33 -5.58 -5.23
N GLN A 115 29.85 -4.39 -5.52
CA GLN A 115 29.59 -3.65 -6.75
C GLN A 115 30.10 -4.45 -7.95
N ALA A 116 29.18 -4.93 -8.79
CA ALA A 116 29.49 -5.24 -10.17
C ALA A 116 29.73 -3.91 -10.90
N LYS A 117 30.93 -3.77 -11.47
CA LYS A 117 31.41 -2.58 -12.18
C LYS A 117 30.46 -2.18 -13.31
N GLU A 118 30.01 -0.93 -13.26
CA GLU A 118 29.53 -0.20 -14.42
C GLU A 118 30.71 0.19 -15.33
N THR A 119 30.59 -0.11 -16.63
CA THR A 119 31.30 0.63 -17.68
C THR A 119 30.29 1.48 -18.44
N SER A 120 30.21 2.74 -18.01
CA SER A 120 30.17 3.96 -18.81
C SER A 120 29.94 3.79 -20.33
N VAL A 121 28.80 4.30 -20.82
CA VAL A 121 28.78 5.22 -21.96
C VAL A 121 27.80 6.35 -21.69
N LYS A 122 28.32 7.57 -21.83
CA LYS A 122 27.68 8.84 -21.48
C LYS A 122 27.06 9.47 -22.73
N SER A 123 25.90 10.08 -22.53
CA SER A 123 25.36 11.24 -23.26
C SER A 123 24.71 11.01 -24.64
N ALA A 124 23.38 11.14 -24.66
CA ALA A 124 22.74 12.13 -25.53
C ALA A 124 21.37 12.52 -24.95
N LYS A 125 21.24 13.81 -24.63
CA LYS A 125 19.99 14.49 -24.29
C LYS A 125 19.30 14.86 -25.60
N MET A 126 18.11 14.32 -25.85
CA MET A 126 17.09 14.89 -26.76
C MET A 126 15.73 14.36 -26.26
N SER A 127 14.96 15.18 -25.55
CA SER A 127 13.88 16.03 -26.08
C SER A 127 12.57 15.26 -26.22
N MET A 128 11.54 15.88 -25.67
CA MET A 128 10.18 15.38 -25.58
C MET A 128 9.45 15.48 -26.93
N MET A 129 8.33 14.72 -26.99
CA MET A 129 7.19 14.76 -27.91
C MET A 129 7.23 13.88 -29.17
N ALA A 130 6.47 12.77 -29.03
CA ALA A 130 5.41 12.25 -29.90
C ALA A 130 5.71 12.00 -31.39
N VAL A 131 5.50 10.74 -31.82
CA VAL A 131 4.46 10.32 -32.77
C VAL A 131 4.61 8.81 -33.05
N GLU A 132 3.48 8.13 -32.85
CA GLU A 132 2.85 7.10 -33.69
C GLU A 132 3.66 6.25 -34.70
N THR A 133 3.24 4.98 -34.73
CA THR A 133 3.38 3.97 -35.80
C THR A 133 4.58 3.02 -35.75
N ALA A 134 4.38 1.90 -35.04
CA ALA A 134 4.80 0.59 -35.52
C ALA A 134 3.72 -0.45 -35.13
N ALA A 135 2.69 -0.54 -35.97
CA ALA A 135 1.70 -1.60 -35.93
C ALA A 135 2.30 -2.88 -36.53
N ALA A 136 2.47 -3.89 -35.69
CA ALA A 136 2.63 -5.28 -36.09
C ALA A 136 1.85 -6.16 -35.09
N ALA A 137 0.64 -6.53 -35.50
CA ALA A 137 -0.28 -7.54 -34.95
C ALA A 137 0.03 -8.13 -33.56
N ALA A 138 -0.47 -7.48 -32.50
CA ALA A 138 -0.74 -8.10 -31.21
C ALA A 138 -2.27 -8.19 -31.04
N PRO A 139 -2.85 -9.28 -30.51
CA PRO A 139 -4.28 -9.32 -30.26
C PRO A 139 -4.60 -8.19 -29.28
N SER A 140 -5.58 -7.35 -29.63
CA SER A 140 -6.11 -6.27 -28.80
C SER A 140 -6.35 -6.81 -27.38
N SER A 141 -5.42 -6.52 -26.47
CA SER A 141 -5.56 -6.86 -25.06
C SER A 141 -6.23 -5.68 -24.42
N ASP A 142 -7.48 -5.87 -24.01
CA ASP A 142 -8.09 -4.93 -23.10
C ASP A 142 -7.27 -4.88 -21.80
N THR A 143 -7.20 -3.70 -21.18
CA THR A 143 -6.42 -3.46 -19.97
C THR A 143 -7.31 -2.90 -18.87
N LEU A 144 -7.14 -3.38 -17.64
CA LEU A 144 -7.71 -2.79 -16.43
C LEU A 144 -6.63 -2.09 -15.59
N THR A 145 -6.99 -1.03 -14.87
CA THR A 145 -6.05 -0.36 -13.95
C THR A 145 -6.27 -0.87 -12.53
N VAL A 146 -5.29 -1.57 -11.97
CA VAL A 146 -5.30 -2.12 -10.60
C VAL A 146 -4.16 -1.53 -9.80
N SER A 147 -4.45 -0.95 -8.63
CA SER A 147 -3.44 -0.28 -7.80
C SER A 147 -2.57 0.74 -8.57
N GLY A 148 -3.14 1.37 -9.61
CA GLY A 148 -2.44 2.33 -10.48
C GLY A 148 -1.60 1.70 -11.60
N GLN A 149 -1.64 0.39 -11.79
CA GLN A 149 -0.91 -0.34 -12.81
C GLN A 149 -1.88 -0.92 -13.87
N PRO A 150 -1.58 -0.79 -15.17
CA PRO A 150 -2.34 -1.48 -16.20
C PRO A 150 -2.04 -2.98 -16.15
N ILE A 151 -3.09 -3.80 -16.16
CA ILE A 151 -3.03 -5.26 -16.26
C ILE A 151 -3.80 -5.67 -17.50
N ALA A 152 -3.22 -6.53 -18.33
CA ALA A 152 -3.88 -7.05 -19.52
C ALA A 152 -4.79 -8.24 -19.17
N TYR A 153 -5.94 -8.33 -19.83
CA TYR A 153 -6.84 -9.47 -19.72
C TYR A 153 -7.21 -10.02 -21.11
N SER A 154 -7.67 -11.27 -21.15
CA SER A 154 -8.11 -11.95 -22.38
C SER A 154 -9.63 -12.05 -22.50
N ASP A 155 -10.34 -12.01 -21.39
CA ASP A 155 -11.80 -12.11 -21.34
C ASP A 155 -12.35 -11.45 -20.07
N SER A 156 -13.62 -11.06 -20.10
CA SER A 156 -14.34 -10.61 -18.91
C SER A 156 -15.82 -10.97 -18.98
N PHE A 157 -16.39 -11.41 -17.86
CA PHE A 157 -17.80 -11.79 -17.79
C PHE A 157 -18.35 -11.67 -16.38
N GLN A 158 -19.68 -11.51 -16.28
CA GLN A 158 -20.37 -11.55 -14.99
C GLN A 158 -20.62 -12.97 -14.53
N VAL A 159 -20.42 -13.19 -13.23
CA VAL A 159 -20.73 -14.45 -12.55
C VAL A 159 -21.50 -14.18 -11.26
N LYS A 160 -22.28 -15.18 -10.83
CA LYS A 160 -22.87 -15.17 -9.48
C LYS A 160 -21.81 -15.65 -8.49
N ALA A 161 -21.44 -14.82 -7.53
CA ALA A 161 -20.54 -15.15 -6.44
C ALA A 161 -21.31 -15.47 -5.15
N SER A 162 -20.82 -16.47 -4.42
CA SER A 162 -21.03 -16.64 -2.98
C SER A 162 -19.68 -16.54 -2.24
N ALA A 163 -19.69 -16.70 -0.92
CA ALA A 163 -18.48 -16.79 -0.12
C ALA A 163 -18.48 -18.02 0.79
N TYR A 164 -17.29 -18.56 1.04
CA TYR A 164 -17.04 -19.67 1.95
C TYR A 164 -15.85 -19.38 2.86
N THR A 165 -15.72 -20.14 3.96
CA THR A 165 -14.71 -19.92 4.99
C THR A 165 -13.80 -21.14 5.17
N ALA A 166 -12.86 -21.04 6.10
CA ALA A 166 -12.00 -22.13 6.53
C ALA A 166 -12.73 -23.23 7.33
N ALA A 167 -14.03 -23.09 7.59
CA ALA A 167 -14.79 -24.05 8.39
C ALA A 167 -14.86 -25.43 7.70
N ALA A 168 -14.47 -26.49 8.42
CA ALA A 168 -14.46 -27.85 7.89
C ALA A 168 -15.83 -28.33 7.37
N SER A 169 -16.93 -27.78 7.89
CA SER A 169 -18.30 -28.07 7.43
C SER A 169 -18.59 -27.52 6.03
N GLU A 170 -17.89 -26.48 5.58
CA GLU A 170 -17.99 -25.91 4.23
C GLU A 170 -17.02 -26.61 3.27
N ASN A 171 -15.92 -27.13 3.79
CA ASN A 171 -14.84 -27.72 3.01
C ASN A 171 -14.97 -29.25 2.88
N GLY A 172 -16.19 -29.80 2.94
CA GLY A 172 -16.44 -31.23 2.73
C GLY A 172 -15.77 -32.17 3.75
N GLY A 173 -15.43 -31.67 4.94
CA GLY A 173 -14.66 -32.39 5.95
C GLY A 173 -13.14 -32.32 5.76
N TYR A 174 -12.67 -31.69 4.67
CA TYR A 174 -11.27 -31.34 4.48
C TYR A 174 -10.93 -30.10 5.32
N GLY A 175 -9.64 -29.92 5.61
CA GLY A 175 -9.14 -28.75 6.32
C GLY A 175 -9.30 -27.45 5.51
N ALA A 176 -8.75 -26.35 6.00
CA ALA A 176 -8.72 -25.07 5.31
C ALA A 176 -7.68 -25.06 4.16
N VAL A 177 -7.88 -25.96 3.19
CA VAL A 177 -7.03 -26.13 2.02
C VAL A 177 -7.84 -26.05 0.72
N ASP A 178 -7.21 -25.59 -0.36
CA ASP A 178 -7.79 -25.60 -1.70
C ASP A 178 -7.72 -26.99 -2.36
N TYR A 179 -8.21 -27.10 -3.59
CA TYR A 179 -8.22 -28.35 -4.36
C TYR A 179 -6.82 -28.99 -4.52
N PHE A 180 -5.77 -28.18 -4.51
CA PHE A 180 -4.38 -28.64 -4.63
C PHE A 180 -3.70 -28.92 -3.28
N GLY A 181 -4.40 -28.67 -2.16
CA GLY A 181 -3.88 -28.86 -0.80
C GLY A 181 -3.12 -27.66 -0.23
N ASN A 182 -3.15 -26.50 -0.88
CA ASN A 182 -2.55 -25.28 -0.34
C ASN A 182 -3.49 -24.64 0.69
N ALA A 183 -2.93 -23.98 1.71
CA ALA A 183 -3.75 -23.26 2.68
C ALA A 183 -4.62 -22.18 2.00
N LEU A 184 -5.89 -22.09 2.39
CA LEU A 184 -6.80 -21.06 1.90
C LEU A 184 -6.32 -19.67 2.33
N LYS A 185 -6.37 -18.72 1.39
CA LYS A 185 -6.04 -17.32 1.62
C LYS A 185 -6.91 -16.41 0.75
N VAL A 186 -6.94 -15.11 1.07
CA VAL A 186 -7.53 -14.11 0.18
C VAL A 186 -6.92 -14.29 -1.21
N GLY A 187 -7.79 -14.39 -2.22
CA GLY A 187 -7.42 -14.73 -3.59
C GLY A 187 -7.62 -16.20 -3.97
N THR A 188 -8.00 -17.09 -3.04
CA THR A 188 -8.50 -18.42 -3.41
C THR A 188 -9.98 -18.32 -3.82
N ILE A 189 -10.30 -18.82 -5.02
CA ILE A 189 -11.69 -18.94 -5.48
C ILE A 189 -11.99 -20.36 -5.96
N ALA A 190 -13.18 -20.84 -5.60
CA ALA A 190 -13.75 -22.04 -6.17
C ALA A 190 -14.50 -21.70 -7.46
N VAL A 191 -14.28 -22.49 -8.51
CA VAL A 191 -14.86 -22.25 -9.84
C VAL A 191 -15.43 -23.53 -10.44
N ASP A 192 -16.11 -23.37 -11.58
CA ASP A 192 -16.35 -24.47 -12.51
C ASP A 192 -15.17 -24.58 -13.51
N PRO A 193 -14.36 -25.66 -13.47
CA PRO A 193 -13.20 -25.82 -14.35
C PRO A 193 -13.51 -25.83 -15.86
N GLU A 194 -14.73 -26.17 -16.27
CA GLU A 194 -15.15 -26.11 -17.67
C GLU A 194 -15.32 -24.66 -18.17
N ARG A 195 -15.47 -23.71 -17.24
CA ARG A 195 -15.64 -22.28 -17.53
C ARG A 195 -14.37 -21.49 -17.22
N ILE A 196 -13.74 -21.78 -16.10
CA ILE A 196 -12.49 -21.14 -15.65
C ILE A 196 -11.54 -22.28 -15.27
N PRO A 197 -10.58 -22.65 -16.13
CA PRO A 197 -9.64 -23.71 -15.82
C PRO A 197 -8.88 -23.45 -14.51
N LEU A 198 -8.58 -24.51 -13.75
CA LEU A 198 -7.78 -24.36 -12.54
C LEU A 198 -6.38 -23.80 -12.85
N GLY A 199 -5.86 -22.97 -11.96
CA GLY A 199 -4.63 -22.19 -12.13
C GLY A 199 -4.83 -20.85 -12.87
N THR A 200 -6.02 -20.59 -13.42
CA THR A 200 -6.32 -19.31 -14.09
C THR A 200 -6.20 -18.17 -13.09
N LYS A 201 -5.43 -17.14 -13.48
CA LYS A 201 -5.30 -15.89 -12.73
C LYS A 201 -6.43 -14.96 -13.15
N VAL A 202 -7.14 -14.40 -12.19
CA VAL A 202 -8.26 -13.51 -12.44
C VAL A 202 -8.17 -12.25 -11.60
N TYR A 203 -8.85 -11.20 -12.04
CA TYR A 203 -9.20 -10.07 -11.18
C TYR A 203 -10.72 -10.03 -11.02
N VAL A 204 -11.21 -9.98 -9.78
CA VAL A 204 -12.63 -10.01 -9.45
C VAL A 204 -13.04 -8.65 -8.91
N THR A 205 -14.08 -8.04 -9.48
CA THR A 205 -14.62 -6.73 -9.03
C THR A 205 -16.13 -6.78 -8.85
N GLY A 206 -16.69 -5.77 -8.18
CA GLY A 206 -18.14 -5.60 -8.06
C GLY A 206 -18.78 -6.32 -6.87
N TYR A 207 -17.99 -6.99 -6.02
CA TYR A 207 -18.47 -7.40 -4.70
C TYR A 207 -18.46 -6.23 -3.72
N ASP A 208 -19.32 -6.30 -2.72
CA ASP A 208 -19.36 -5.45 -1.54
C ASP A 208 -19.25 -6.33 -0.29
N TYR A 209 -18.06 -6.34 0.32
CA TYR A 209 -17.78 -7.09 1.54
C TYR A 209 -16.52 -6.59 2.23
N ASN A 210 -16.63 -6.23 3.52
CA ASN A 210 -15.54 -5.62 4.28
C ASN A 210 -14.34 -6.56 4.53
N GLY A 211 -14.55 -7.86 4.49
CA GLY A 211 -13.47 -8.86 4.65
C GLY A 211 -12.65 -9.12 3.39
N LEU A 212 -12.92 -8.40 2.28
CA LEU A 212 -12.19 -8.52 1.02
C LEU A 212 -11.56 -7.18 0.60
N PRO A 213 -10.54 -7.21 -0.28
CA PRO A 213 -9.93 -6.00 -0.82
C PRO A 213 -10.95 -5.07 -1.47
N GLN A 214 -10.93 -3.78 -1.12
CA GLN A 214 -11.85 -2.81 -1.72
C GLN A 214 -11.49 -2.52 -3.18
N GLY A 215 -12.50 -2.40 -4.05
CA GLY A 215 -12.32 -2.13 -5.49
C GLY A 215 -11.92 -3.34 -6.34
N GLY A 216 -11.66 -4.49 -5.72
CA GLY A 216 -11.42 -5.75 -6.40
C GLY A 216 -10.19 -6.50 -5.89
N MET A 217 -10.08 -7.76 -6.33
CA MET A 217 -9.10 -8.70 -5.83
C MET A 217 -8.50 -9.51 -6.96
N TYR A 218 -7.17 -9.66 -6.92
CA TYR A 218 -6.47 -10.70 -7.68
C TYR A 218 -6.77 -12.06 -7.03
N ALA A 219 -7.12 -13.04 -7.85
CA ALA A 219 -7.41 -14.38 -7.38
C ALA A 219 -6.85 -15.44 -8.34
N ILE A 220 -6.71 -16.65 -7.82
CA ILE A 220 -6.36 -17.83 -8.59
C ILE A 220 -7.53 -18.81 -8.44
N ALA A 221 -7.98 -19.32 -9.58
CA ALA A 221 -8.90 -20.46 -9.63
C ALA A 221 -8.18 -21.72 -9.13
N SER A 222 -8.04 -21.88 -7.83
CA SER A 222 -7.31 -23.00 -7.21
C SER A 222 -8.20 -23.97 -6.47
N ASP A 223 -9.52 -23.76 -6.49
CA ASP A 223 -10.48 -24.59 -5.78
C ASP A 223 -11.69 -24.96 -6.64
N THR A 224 -12.47 -25.95 -6.19
CA THR A 224 -13.72 -26.37 -6.82
C THR A 224 -14.77 -26.69 -5.78
N GLY A 225 -16.05 -26.59 -6.16
CA GLY A 225 -17.15 -27.02 -5.30
C GLY A 225 -18.21 -27.74 -6.11
N GLY A 226 -18.83 -28.78 -5.53
CA GLY A 226 -19.88 -29.54 -6.21
C GLY A 226 -21.05 -28.67 -6.70
N ALA A 227 -21.38 -27.61 -5.94
CA ALA A 227 -22.44 -26.66 -6.27
C ALA A 227 -21.98 -25.46 -7.13
N ILE A 228 -20.70 -25.37 -7.44
CA ILE A 228 -20.11 -24.29 -8.25
C ILE A 228 -20.02 -24.78 -9.69
N LYS A 229 -21.06 -24.43 -10.47
CA LYS A 229 -21.27 -24.87 -11.85
C LYS A 229 -21.70 -23.69 -12.73
N GLY A 230 -21.24 -23.69 -13.98
CA GLY A 230 -21.48 -22.63 -14.95
C GLY A 230 -20.85 -21.29 -14.54
N ASN A 231 -21.59 -20.20 -14.74
CA ASN A 231 -21.16 -18.84 -14.39
C ASN A 231 -21.33 -18.55 -12.89
N ARG A 232 -20.70 -19.38 -12.06
CA ARG A 232 -20.72 -19.27 -10.60
C ARG A 232 -19.30 -19.41 -10.05
N ILE A 233 -19.00 -18.62 -9.03
CA ILE A 233 -17.78 -18.75 -8.23
C ILE A 233 -18.13 -18.76 -6.75
N ASP A 234 -17.24 -19.30 -5.93
CA ASP A 234 -17.24 -19.14 -4.47
C ASP A 234 -15.94 -18.48 -4.04
N ILE A 235 -16.03 -17.40 -3.27
CA ILE A 235 -14.87 -16.61 -2.85
C ILE A 235 -14.48 -16.98 -1.43
N PHE A 236 -13.23 -17.37 -1.21
CA PHE A 236 -12.74 -17.59 0.14
C PHE A 236 -12.68 -16.26 0.90
N VAL A 237 -13.26 -16.23 2.10
CA VAL A 237 -13.14 -15.10 3.03
C VAL A 237 -12.53 -15.57 4.36
N PRO A 238 -11.50 -14.87 4.87
CA PRO A 238 -10.84 -15.25 6.12
C PRO A 238 -11.63 -14.75 7.35
N SER A 239 -12.89 -15.16 7.46
CA SER A 239 -13.82 -14.74 8.53
C SER A 239 -14.58 -15.93 9.12
N SER A 240 -15.39 -15.66 10.15
CA SER A 240 -16.33 -16.65 10.67
C SER A 240 -17.46 -16.94 9.68
N GLN A 241 -18.05 -18.13 9.72
CA GLN A 241 -19.23 -18.45 8.89
C GLN A 241 -20.38 -17.45 9.10
N GLN A 242 -20.55 -16.96 10.33
CA GLN A 242 -21.60 -15.99 10.64
C GLN A 242 -21.38 -14.65 9.94
N GLU A 243 -20.13 -14.21 9.86
CA GLU A 243 -19.76 -12.99 9.15
C GLU A 243 -19.85 -13.18 7.63
N ALA A 244 -19.34 -14.32 7.12
CA ALA A 244 -19.38 -14.67 5.71
C ALA A 244 -20.81 -14.72 5.13
N ARG A 245 -21.81 -15.11 5.94
CA ARG A 245 -23.23 -15.07 5.54
C ARG A 245 -23.70 -13.69 5.11
N THR A 246 -23.08 -12.61 5.60
CA THR A 246 -23.44 -11.25 5.19
C THR A 246 -23.03 -10.93 3.76
N PHE A 247 -22.13 -11.71 3.15
CA PHE A 247 -21.78 -11.60 1.74
C PHE A 247 -22.98 -11.87 0.82
N GLY A 248 -23.84 -12.84 1.18
CA GLY A 248 -25.02 -13.20 0.39
C GLY A 248 -24.68 -13.77 -1.00
N TYR A 249 -25.54 -13.48 -1.98
CA TYR A 249 -25.23 -13.72 -3.39
C TYR A 249 -25.03 -12.39 -4.09
N GLN A 250 -23.92 -12.25 -4.82
CA GLN A 250 -23.59 -11.02 -5.53
C GLN A 250 -23.25 -11.33 -6.98
N TYR A 251 -23.59 -10.43 -7.90
CA TYR A 251 -23.07 -10.50 -9.26
C TYR A 251 -21.77 -9.71 -9.32
N VAL A 252 -20.69 -10.39 -9.70
CA VAL A 252 -19.34 -9.83 -9.79
C VAL A 252 -18.83 -9.96 -11.21
N THR A 253 -17.88 -9.11 -11.59
CA THR A 253 -17.17 -9.22 -12.87
C THR A 253 -15.84 -9.93 -12.64
N VAL A 254 -15.57 -10.95 -13.45
CA VAL A 254 -14.30 -11.67 -13.49
C VAL A 254 -13.56 -11.25 -14.75
N TYR A 255 -12.30 -10.82 -14.61
CA TYR A 255 -11.36 -10.57 -15.70
C TYR A 255 -10.32 -11.69 -15.73
N VAL A 256 -10.17 -12.38 -16.85
CA VAL A 256 -9.17 -13.45 -17.04
C VAL A 256 -7.83 -12.82 -17.43
N LEU A 257 -6.84 -12.89 -16.56
CA LEU A 257 -5.57 -12.17 -16.71
C LEU A 257 -4.58 -12.90 -17.63
N LYS A 258 -3.71 -12.12 -18.29
CA LYS A 258 -2.61 -12.63 -19.13
C LYS A 258 -1.28 -12.71 -18.38
#